data_AF-A0A3R6KQP6-F1
#
_entry.id   AF-A0A3R6KQP6-F1
#
_cell.length_a   1.000
_cell.length_b   1.000
_cell.length_c   1.000
_cell.angle_alpha   90.00
_cell.angle_beta   90.00
_cell.angle_gamma   90.00
#
_symmetry.space_group_name_H-M   'P 1'
#
loop_
_entity.id
_entity.type
_entity.pdbx_description
1 polymer ?
#
loop_
_entity_poly.entity_id
_entity_poly.type
_entity_poly.pdbx_seq_one_letter_code
_entity_poly.pdbx_strand_id
1 'polypeptide(L)'
;MKKASYTDRPLTKEEKIFAEKHHDLMYRYMRVHKLDLVEWYDILIIPYLQAVKKYHEYERLQSLKFEQVFFRTLDNARSNYWRDMNRKKRCPEGGIWSYEGLRSAIYNKENGEEDILDRLQDISTCLAMENIISDSMDVKNMINELKQYRQKEIVYLLLDGYCGVEIQKILRMSLQSYTKAIGEIRKTLEGLI
;
A
#
# COMPACT_ATOMS: atom_id res chain seq x y z
N MET A 1 -4.94 -23.04 -5.34
CA MET A 1 -5.57 -23.62 -6.57
C MET A 1 -4.44 -23.95 -7.54
N LYS A 2 -4.38 -25.18 -8.09
CA LYS A 2 -3.35 -25.51 -9.10
C LYS A 2 -3.60 -24.68 -10.36
N LYS A 3 -2.59 -23.95 -10.79
CA LYS A 3 -2.63 -23.12 -12.00
C LYS A 3 -2.62 -24.05 -13.22
N ALA A 4 -3.47 -23.76 -14.21
CA ALA A 4 -3.58 -24.62 -15.40
C ALA A 4 -2.40 -24.39 -16.36
N SER A 5 -1.99 -25.45 -17.07
CA SER A 5 -0.80 -25.47 -17.92
C SER A 5 -0.82 -24.36 -19.00
N TYR A 6 -1.97 -24.12 -19.64
CA TYR A 6 -2.12 -23.07 -20.66
C TYR A 6 -1.93 -21.63 -20.18
N THR A 7 -2.05 -21.34 -18.88
CA THR A 7 -2.18 -19.94 -18.43
C THR A 7 -0.90 -19.12 -18.67
N ASP A 8 0.28 -19.74 -18.57
CA ASP A 8 1.58 -19.05 -18.62
C ASP A 8 2.31 -19.16 -19.97
N ARG A 9 1.92 -20.09 -20.84
CA ARG A 9 2.55 -20.24 -22.16
C ARG A 9 2.05 -19.20 -23.16
N PRO A 10 2.85 -18.80 -24.17
CA PRO A 10 2.34 -18.00 -25.29
C PRO A 10 1.31 -18.76 -26.12
N LEU A 11 0.53 -18.03 -26.93
CA LEU A 11 -0.39 -18.65 -27.89
C LEU A 11 0.39 -19.33 -29.02
N THR A 12 -0.08 -20.51 -29.43
CA THR A 12 0.38 -21.19 -30.65
C THR A 12 -0.11 -20.45 -31.89
N LYS A 13 0.45 -20.76 -33.07
CA LYS A 13 0.02 -20.14 -34.34
C LYS A 13 -1.47 -20.40 -34.62
N GLU A 14 -1.93 -21.61 -34.37
CA GLU A 14 -3.33 -22.00 -34.55
C GLU A 14 -4.26 -21.22 -33.61
N GLU A 15 -3.89 -21.10 -32.33
CA GLU A 15 -4.65 -20.34 -31.35
C GLU A 15 -4.74 -18.85 -31.71
N LYS A 16 -3.67 -18.27 -32.27
CA LYS A 16 -3.68 -16.87 -32.74
C LYS A 16 -4.68 -16.67 -33.87
N ILE A 17 -4.61 -17.51 -34.91
CA ILE A 17 -5.54 -17.46 -36.04
C ILE A 17 -6.98 -17.67 -35.56
N PHE A 18 -7.18 -18.61 -34.63
CA PHE A 18 -8.49 -18.88 -34.06
C PHE A 18 -9.03 -17.67 -33.27
N ALA A 19 -8.17 -17.03 -32.46
CA ALA A 19 -8.52 -15.84 -31.70
C ALA A 19 -8.88 -14.68 -32.64
N GLU A 20 -8.07 -14.39 -33.65
CA GLU A 20 -8.36 -13.33 -34.62
C GLU A 20 -9.72 -13.53 -35.30
N LYS A 21 -10.05 -14.76 -35.71
CA LYS A 21 -11.34 -15.08 -36.35
C LYS A 21 -12.57 -14.95 -35.44
N HIS A 22 -12.40 -15.16 -34.14
CA HIS A 22 -13.52 -15.17 -33.17
C HIS A 22 -13.52 -13.94 -32.26
N HIS A 23 -12.66 -12.96 -32.51
CA HIS A 23 -12.52 -11.78 -31.67
C HIS A 23 -13.82 -10.96 -31.60
N ASP A 24 -14.61 -10.95 -32.67
CA ASP A 24 -15.89 -10.24 -32.73
C ASP A 24 -16.93 -10.69 -31.69
N LEU A 25 -16.77 -11.92 -31.15
CA LEU A 25 -17.60 -12.41 -30.06
C LEU A 25 -17.44 -11.59 -28.78
N MET A 26 -16.31 -10.90 -28.59
CA MET A 26 -16.10 -9.96 -27.48
C MET A 26 -17.11 -8.81 -27.52
N TYR A 27 -17.26 -8.16 -28.67
CA TYR A 27 -18.21 -7.07 -28.84
C TYR A 27 -19.65 -7.55 -28.66
N ARG A 28 -19.95 -8.78 -29.12
CA ARG A 28 -21.26 -9.41 -28.86
C ARG A 28 -21.49 -9.62 -27.36
N TYR A 29 -20.53 -10.18 -26.64
CA TYR A 29 -20.63 -10.39 -25.19
C TYR A 29 -20.85 -9.08 -24.44
N MET A 30 -20.07 -8.04 -24.77
CA MET A 30 -20.20 -6.71 -24.15
C MET A 30 -21.57 -6.09 -24.40
N ARG A 31 -22.10 -6.19 -25.63
CA ARG A 31 -23.46 -5.72 -25.94
C ARG A 31 -24.53 -6.46 -25.13
N VAL A 32 -24.44 -7.79 -25.02
CA VAL A 32 -25.39 -8.61 -24.25
C VAL A 32 -25.40 -8.21 -22.78
N HIS A 33 -24.23 -7.87 -22.22
CA HIS A 33 -24.09 -7.51 -20.81
C HIS A 33 -24.08 -6.02 -20.53
N LYS A 34 -24.33 -5.17 -21.53
CA LYS A 34 -24.34 -3.70 -21.44
C LYS A 34 -23.05 -3.16 -20.80
N LEU A 35 -21.91 -3.71 -21.19
CA LEU A 35 -20.60 -3.33 -20.70
C LEU A 35 -20.01 -2.23 -21.58
N ASP A 36 -19.41 -1.22 -20.96
CA ASP A 36 -18.67 -0.19 -21.69
C ASP A 36 -17.41 -0.78 -22.34
N LEU A 37 -17.17 -0.41 -23.60
CA LEU A 37 -16.07 -0.97 -24.36
C LEU A 37 -14.72 -0.56 -23.77
N VAL A 38 -14.57 0.73 -23.44
CA VAL A 38 -13.30 1.30 -23.01
C VAL A 38 -12.90 0.71 -21.66
N GLU A 39 -13.86 0.55 -20.75
CA GLU A 39 -13.61 -0.02 -19.43
C GLU A 39 -13.39 -1.54 -19.47
N TRP A 40 -14.20 -2.28 -20.22
CA TRP A 40 -14.24 -3.75 -20.10
C TRP A 40 -13.34 -4.50 -21.06
N TYR A 41 -12.84 -3.86 -22.12
CA TYR A 41 -11.99 -4.54 -23.10
C TYR A 41 -10.70 -5.07 -22.48
N ASP A 42 -9.96 -4.22 -21.77
CA ASP A 42 -8.70 -4.61 -21.14
C ASP A 42 -8.89 -5.65 -20.04
N ILE A 43 -10.02 -5.58 -19.34
CA ILE A 43 -10.39 -6.54 -18.29
C ILE A 43 -10.66 -7.94 -18.89
N LEU A 44 -11.32 -7.99 -20.06
CA LEU A 44 -11.85 -9.23 -20.63
C LEU A 44 -10.95 -9.85 -21.72
N ILE A 45 -10.03 -9.10 -22.33
CA ILE A 45 -9.18 -9.62 -23.42
C ILE A 45 -8.25 -10.75 -22.94
N ILE A 46 -7.70 -10.65 -21.74
CA ILE A 46 -6.86 -11.72 -21.18
C ILE A 46 -7.69 -12.99 -20.91
N PRO A 47 -8.84 -12.93 -20.21
CA PRO A 47 -9.77 -14.05 -20.09
C PRO A 47 -10.23 -14.65 -21.42
N TYR A 48 -10.42 -13.83 -22.46
CA TYR A 48 -10.75 -14.30 -23.80
C TYR A 48 -9.64 -15.19 -24.37
N LEU A 49 -8.39 -14.72 -24.35
CA LEU A 49 -7.25 -15.50 -24.82
C LEU A 49 -7.06 -16.77 -23.99
N GLN A 50 -7.34 -16.72 -22.68
CA GLN A 50 -7.35 -17.90 -21.83
C GLN A 50 -8.45 -18.89 -22.25
N ALA A 51 -9.64 -18.41 -22.66
CA ALA A 51 -10.70 -19.27 -23.18
C ALA A 51 -10.28 -19.98 -24.48
N VAL A 52 -9.60 -19.27 -25.39
CA VAL A 52 -9.05 -19.87 -26.63
C VAL A 52 -8.07 -20.99 -26.29
N LYS A 53 -7.10 -20.75 -25.41
CA LYS A 53 -6.13 -21.79 -25.02
C LYS A 53 -6.80 -22.96 -24.31
N LYS A 54 -7.75 -22.67 -23.42
CA LYS A 54 -8.52 -23.68 -22.69
C LYS A 54 -9.32 -24.58 -23.63
N TYR A 55 -9.89 -24.01 -24.71
CA TYR A 55 -10.63 -24.74 -25.73
C TYR A 55 -9.73 -25.69 -26.53
N HIS A 56 -8.51 -25.27 -26.85
CA HIS A 56 -7.54 -26.10 -27.59
C HIS A 56 -6.87 -27.15 -26.70
N GLU A 57 -6.63 -26.87 -25.42
CA GLU A 57 -5.99 -27.83 -24.51
C GLU A 57 -6.91 -28.97 -24.06
N TYR A 58 -8.20 -28.69 -23.85
CA TYR A 58 -9.14 -29.71 -23.38
C TYR A 58 -10.05 -30.20 -24.50
N GLU A 59 -9.74 -31.36 -25.06
CA GLU A 59 -10.52 -32.02 -26.11
C GLU A 59 -12.02 -32.14 -25.76
N ARG A 60 -12.35 -32.44 -24.49
CA ARG A 60 -13.75 -32.49 -24.02
C ARG A 60 -14.54 -31.20 -24.29
N LEU A 61 -13.88 -30.04 -24.31
CA LEU A 61 -14.53 -28.75 -24.56
C LEU A 61 -14.79 -28.51 -26.04
N GLN A 62 -14.11 -29.22 -26.94
CA GLN A 62 -14.31 -29.13 -28.39
C GLN A 62 -15.66 -29.71 -28.82
N SER A 63 -16.28 -30.55 -27.98
CA SER A 63 -17.67 -31.00 -28.15
C SER A 63 -18.70 -29.86 -28.02
N LEU A 64 -18.33 -28.75 -27.39
CA LEU A 64 -19.16 -27.56 -27.21
C LEU A 64 -18.81 -26.49 -28.23
N LYS A 65 -19.76 -25.58 -28.49
CA LYS A 65 -19.46 -24.37 -29.26
C LYS A 65 -18.48 -23.51 -28.46
N PHE A 66 -17.45 -23.00 -29.14
CA PHE A 66 -16.48 -22.10 -28.51
C PHE A 66 -17.15 -20.93 -27.76
N GLU A 67 -18.22 -20.36 -28.33
CA GLU A 67 -19.01 -19.30 -27.71
C GLU A 67 -19.45 -19.65 -26.29
N GLN A 68 -19.88 -20.89 -26.02
CA GLN A 68 -20.32 -21.32 -24.69
C GLN A 68 -19.15 -21.35 -23.68
N VAL A 69 -17.99 -21.84 -24.12
CA VAL A 69 -16.77 -21.93 -23.29
C VAL A 69 -16.23 -20.54 -22.99
N PHE A 70 -16.25 -19.67 -23.98
CA PHE A 70 -15.84 -18.27 -23.89
C PHE A 70 -16.75 -17.48 -22.95
N PHE A 71 -18.08 -17.52 -23.14
CA PHE A 71 -19.03 -16.81 -22.27
C PHE A 71 -18.86 -17.20 -20.81
N ARG A 72 -18.74 -18.50 -20.52
CA ARG A 72 -18.51 -18.99 -19.16
C ARG A 72 -17.20 -18.50 -18.55
N THR A 73 -16.17 -18.35 -19.38
CA THR A 73 -14.86 -17.86 -18.93
C THR A 73 -14.93 -16.36 -18.61
N LEU A 74 -15.60 -15.57 -19.44
CA LEU A 74 -15.80 -14.14 -19.19
C LEU A 74 -16.72 -13.86 -18.01
N ASP A 75 -17.78 -14.65 -17.81
CA ASP A 75 -18.66 -14.51 -16.64
C ASP A 75 -17.90 -14.66 -15.33
N ASN A 76 -16.99 -15.64 -15.28
CA ASN A 76 -16.11 -15.82 -14.13
C ASN A 76 -15.17 -14.62 -13.95
N ALA A 77 -14.58 -14.11 -15.03
CA ALA A 77 -13.69 -12.94 -14.97
C ALA A 77 -14.42 -11.69 -14.46
N ARG A 78 -15.61 -11.41 -14.98
CA ARG A 78 -16.47 -10.31 -14.52
C ARG A 78 -16.88 -10.47 -13.06
N SER A 79 -17.28 -11.67 -12.64
CA SER A 79 -17.61 -11.94 -11.23
C SER A 79 -16.40 -11.73 -10.31
N ASN A 80 -15.21 -12.15 -10.76
CA ASN A 80 -13.96 -11.92 -10.04
C ASN A 80 -13.64 -10.43 -9.92
N TYR A 81 -13.81 -9.67 -10.99
CA TYR A 81 -13.61 -8.22 -10.99
C TYR A 81 -14.51 -7.54 -9.94
N TRP A 82 -15.81 -7.82 -9.95
CA TRP A 82 -16.74 -7.24 -8.97
C TRP A 82 -16.40 -7.66 -7.54
N ARG A 83 -16.06 -8.93 -7.33
CA ARG A 83 -15.62 -9.40 -6.01
C ARG A 83 -14.33 -8.72 -5.56
N ASP A 84 -13.41 -8.44 -6.48
CA ASP A 84 -12.15 -7.76 -6.19
C ASP A 84 -12.35 -6.29 -5.88
N MET A 85 -13.24 -5.62 -6.60
CA MET A 85 -13.64 -4.24 -6.32
C MET A 85 -14.37 -4.12 -4.99
N ASN A 86 -15.26 -5.05 -4.67
CA ASN A 86 -16.06 -5.06 -3.44
C ASN A 86 -15.36 -5.71 -2.23
N ARG A 87 -14.05 -6.00 -2.29
CA ARG A 87 -13.34 -6.51 -1.11
C ARG A 87 -13.29 -5.42 -0.05
N LYS A 88 -13.43 -5.78 1.23
CA LYS A 88 -13.36 -4.85 2.39
C LYS A 88 -12.14 -3.91 2.37
N LYS A 89 -10.99 -4.37 1.86
CA LYS A 89 -9.78 -3.53 1.72
C LYS A 89 -9.89 -2.38 0.69
N ARG A 90 -10.84 -2.47 -0.25
CA ARG A 90 -11.14 -1.48 -1.28
C ARG A 90 -12.45 -0.74 -1.02
N CYS A 91 -13.38 -1.36 -0.29
CA CYS A 91 -14.62 -0.73 0.17
C CYS A 91 -14.76 -0.94 1.69
N PRO A 92 -13.95 -0.24 2.51
CA PRO A 92 -14.13 -0.27 3.96
C PRO A 92 -15.45 0.40 4.34
N GLU A 93 -16.08 -0.04 5.44
CA GLU A 93 -17.38 0.47 5.90
C GLU A 93 -17.36 1.98 6.19
N GLY A 94 -16.20 2.53 6.56
CA GLY A 94 -15.98 3.97 6.76
C GLY A 94 -15.63 4.78 5.51
N GLY A 95 -15.68 4.18 4.31
CA GLY A 95 -15.26 4.82 3.06
C GLY A 95 -13.73 4.92 2.89
N ILE A 96 -13.30 5.27 1.67
CA ILE A 96 -11.88 5.50 1.37
C ILE A 96 -11.57 6.98 1.60
N TRP A 97 -10.66 7.29 2.52
CA TRP A 97 -10.24 8.66 2.79
C TRP A 97 -8.93 8.99 2.07
N SER A 98 -8.94 10.08 1.29
CA SER A 98 -7.72 10.68 0.75
C SER A 98 -6.98 11.42 1.87
N TYR A 99 -5.64 11.40 1.86
CA TYR A 99 -4.82 12.21 2.76
C TYR A 99 -5.18 13.70 2.70
N GLU A 100 -5.51 14.19 1.51
CA GLU A 100 -5.91 15.58 1.29
C GLU A 100 -7.30 15.88 1.89
N GLY A 101 -8.21 14.91 1.84
CA GLY A 101 -9.52 14.97 2.51
C GLY A 101 -9.39 14.99 4.03
N LEU A 102 -8.52 14.12 4.58
CA LEU A 102 -8.19 14.11 6.01
C LEU A 102 -7.59 15.45 6.46
N ARG A 103 -6.63 15.96 5.68
CA ARG A 103 -5.95 17.22 5.95
C ARG A 103 -6.95 18.39 5.97
N SER A 104 -7.82 18.48 4.97
CA SER A 104 -8.87 19.51 4.89
C SER A 104 -9.82 19.44 6.09
N ALA A 105 -10.25 18.25 6.49
CA ALA A 105 -11.12 18.06 7.66
C ALA A 105 -10.48 18.50 8.98
N ILE A 106 -9.16 18.29 9.15
CA ILE A 106 -8.41 18.74 10.34
C ILE A 106 -8.31 20.27 10.39
N TYR A 107 -8.13 20.92 9.25
CA TYR A 107 -7.94 22.38 9.18
C TYR A 107 -9.26 23.17 9.15
N ASN A 108 -10.36 22.58 8.66
CA ASN A 108 -11.68 23.23 8.58
C ASN A 108 -12.55 22.91 9.80
N LYS A 109 -12.05 23.18 11.01
CA LYS A 109 -12.75 23.00 12.30
C LYS A 109 -13.95 23.96 12.52
N GLU A 110 -14.33 24.76 11.54
CA GLU A 110 -15.37 25.80 11.71
C GLU A 110 -16.80 25.29 11.49
N ASN A 111 -17.00 24.15 10.81
CA ASN A 111 -18.32 23.59 10.58
C ASN A 111 -18.41 22.23 11.27
N GLY A 112 -19.17 22.16 12.37
CA GLY A 112 -19.35 21.00 13.23
C GLY A 112 -20.03 19.80 12.56
N GLU A 113 -19.35 19.19 11.60
CA GLU A 113 -19.55 17.79 11.24
C GLU A 113 -18.78 16.94 12.25
N GLU A 114 -19.52 16.03 12.90
CA GLU A 114 -19.10 15.11 13.97
C GLU A 114 -17.61 14.75 14.01
N ASP A 115 -17.06 14.84 15.21
CA ASP A 115 -15.67 14.61 15.60
C ASP A 115 -15.03 13.41 14.88
N ILE A 116 -14.36 13.68 13.75
CA ILE A 116 -13.61 12.70 12.97
C ILE A 116 -12.44 12.15 13.81
N LEU A 117 -11.99 12.94 14.80
CA LEU A 117 -11.00 12.49 15.77
C LEU A 117 -11.57 11.32 16.57
N ASP A 118 -12.79 11.41 17.12
CA ASP A 118 -13.41 10.34 17.92
C ASP A 118 -13.53 8.99 17.19
N ARG A 119 -13.66 8.98 15.85
CA ARG A 119 -13.68 7.73 15.06
C ARG A 119 -12.27 7.16 14.78
N LEU A 120 -11.24 8.00 14.81
CA LEU A 120 -9.84 7.62 14.66
C LEU A 120 -9.14 7.35 16.00
N GLN A 121 -9.76 7.79 17.11
CA GLN A 121 -9.40 7.40 18.47
C GLN A 121 -9.80 5.94 18.70
N ASP A 122 -9.10 5.02 18.04
CA ASP A 122 -8.88 3.74 18.70
C ASP A 122 -8.15 4.06 20.01
N ILE A 123 -8.68 3.67 21.16
CA ILE A 123 -8.12 4.02 22.48
C ILE A 123 -6.61 3.67 22.55
N SER A 124 -6.20 2.66 21.76
CA SER A 124 -4.81 2.27 21.53
C SER A 124 -3.93 3.36 20.88
N THR A 125 -4.42 4.14 19.91
CA THR A 125 -3.62 5.17 19.23
C THR A 125 -3.50 6.43 20.09
N CYS A 126 -4.53 6.77 20.86
CA CYS A 126 -4.49 7.89 21.80
C CYS A 126 -3.52 7.67 22.95
N LEU A 127 -3.57 6.51 23.60
CA LEU A 127 -2.61 6.16 24.66
C LEU A 127 -1.17 6.14 24.12
N ALA A 128 -0.97 5.63 22.90
CA ALA A 128 0.34 5.68 22.25
C ALA A 128 0.77 7.13 21.96
N MET A 129 -0.13 7.99 21.50
CA MET A 129 0.18 9.41 21.24
C MET A 129 0.47 10.19 22.52
N GLU A 130 -0.30 9.99 23.59
CA GLU A 130 -0.04 10.64 24.89
C GLU A 130 1.33 10.22 25.44
N ASN A 131 1.66 8.93 25.39
CA ASN A 131 2.97 8.42 25.77
C ASN A 131 4.07 9.00 24.88
N ILE A 132 3.90 9.02 23.56
CA ILE A 132 4.88 9.61 22.63
C ILE A 132 5.09 11.11 22.91
N ILE A 133 4.01 11.85 23.20
CA ILE A 133 4.09 13.27 23.53
C ILE A 133 4.83 13.46 24.86
N SER A 134 4.49 12.66 25.88
CA SER A 134 5.18 12.66 27.19
C SER A 134 6.66 12.36 27.00
N ASP A 135 7.00 11.27 26.33
CA ASP A 135 8.37 10.85 26.02
C ASP A 135 9.12 11.95 25.27
N SER A 136 8.48 12.61 24.29
CA SER A 136 9.10 13.72 23.54
C SER A 136 9.36 14.94 24.43
N MET A 137 8.45 15.21 25.37
CA MET A 137 8.56 16.32 26.31
C MET A 137 9.67 16.05 27.31
N ASP A 138 9.78 14.82 27.81
CA ASP A 138 10.81 14.37 28.73
C ASP A 138 12.20 14.43 28.08
N VAL A 139 12.34 13.91 26.86
CA VAL A 139 13.58 14.03 26.07
C VAL A 139 13.97 15.50 25.86
N LYS A 140 13.00 16.37 25.54
CA LYS A 140 13.26 17.80 25.34
C LYS A 140 13.70 18.49 26.63
N ASN A 141 13.09 18.14 27.76
CA ASN A 141 13.47 18.65 29.07
C ASN A 141 14.89 18.19 29.45
N MET A 142 15.21 16.91 29.25
CA MET A 142 16.55 16.35 29.46
C MET A 142 17.62 17.05 28.60
N ILE A 143 17.32 17.35 27.34
CA ILE A 143 18.23 18.11 26.46
C ILE A 143 18.41 19.56 26.94
N ASN A 144 17.38 20.16 27.53
CA ASN A 144 17.46 21.53 28.03
C ASN A 144 18.39 21.67 29.23
N GLU A 145 18.49 20.65 30.08
CA GLU A 145 19.40 20.59 31.24
C GLU A 145 20.89 20.56 30.88
N LEU A 146 21.22 20.17 29.64
CA LEU A 146 22.60 20.20 29.15
C LEU A 146 23.06 21.64 28.96
N LYS A 147 24.00 22.10 29.79
CA LYS A 147 24.47 23.50 29.76
C LYS A 147 25.30 23.85 28.52
N GLN A 148 26.02 22.88 27.95
CA GLN A 148 26.90 23.14 26.82
C GLN A 148 26.17 22.91 25.49
N TYR A 149 26.20 23.92 24.62
CA TYR A 149 25.60 23.83 23.27
C TYR A 149 26.13 22.64 22.46
N ARG A 150 27.43 22.37 22.54
CA ARG A 150 28.07 21.22 21.86
C ARG A 150 27.55 19.87 22.33
N GLN A 151 27.15 19.74 23.59
CA GLN A 151 26.57 18.49 24.11
C GLN A 151 25.16 18.26 23.53
N LYS A 152 24.36 19.33 23.40
CA LYS A 152 23.04 19.27 22.75
C LYS A 152 23.16 18.82 21.29
N GLU A 153 24.11 19.38 20.56
CA GLU A 153 24.35 19.06 19.16
C GLU A 153 24.74 17.57 18.96
N ILE A 154 25.56 17.02 19.86
CA ILE A 154 25.87 15.57 19.87
C ILE A 154 24.60 14.74 20.09
N VAL A 155 23.72 15.14 21.03
CA VAL A 155 22.49 14.41 21.33
C VAL A 155 21.50 14.47 20.15
N TYR A 156 21.34 15.62 19.51
CA TYR A 156 20.49 15.73 18.31
C TYR A 156 20.98 14.82 17.18
N LEU A 157 22.29 14.79 16.92
CA LEU A 157 22.84 13.90 15.90
C LEU A 157 22.67 12.41 16.26
N LEU A 158 22.72 12.05 17.56
CA LEU A 158 22.41 10.68 17.98
C LEU A 158 20.92 10.34 17.79
N LEU A 159 20.01 11.27 18.07
CA LEU A 159 18.57 11.08 17.85
C LEU A 159 18.21 10.96 16.37
N ASP A 160 18.92 11.69 15.51
CA ASP A 160 18.80 11.59 14.05
C ASP A 160 19.42 10.29 13.48
N GLY A 161 20.09 9.49 14.32
CA GLY A 161 20.62 8.16 13.96
C GLY A 161 22.07 8.13 13.48
N TYR A 162 22.84 9.21 13.63
CA TYR A 162 24.26 9.23 13.25
C TYR A 162 25.12 8.40 14.22
N CYS A 163 26.11 7.69 13.69
CA CYS A 163 27.04 6.94 14.53
C CYS A 163 28.13 7.84 15.12
N GLY A 164 28.72 7.46 16.25
CA GLY A 164 29.71 8.29 16.96
C GLY A 164 30.95 8.68 16.12
N VAL A 165 31.31 7.87 15.12
CA VAL A 165 32.40 8.18 14.18
C VAL A 165 31.99 9.28 13.18
N GLU A 166 30.75 9.27 12.72
CA GLU A 166 30.20 10.30 11.84
C GLU A 166 30.06 11.63 12.60
N ILE A 167 29.57 11.58 13.84
CA ILE A 167 29.43 12.77 14.69
C ILE A 167 30.79 13.42 14.93
N GLN A 168 31.84 12.64 15.21
CA GLN A 168 33.21 13.17 15.37
C GLN A 168 33.70 13.89 14.12
N LYS A 169 33.39 13.35 12.93
CA LYS A 169 33.76 13.97 11.64
C LYS A 169 32.96 15.25 11.37
N ILE A 170 31.65 15.22 11.61
CA ILE A 170 30.74 16.36 11.39
C ILE A 170 31.12 17.53 12.31
N LEU A 171 31.30 17.25 13.60
CA LEU A 171 31.64 18.25 14.62
C LEU A 171 33.15 18.59 14.66
N ARG A 172 33.96 17.95 13.82
CA ARG A 172 35.43 18.10 13.78
C ARG A 172 36.09 17.93 15.16
N MET A 173 35.66 16.90 15.88
CA MET A 173 36.11 16.61 17.24
C MET A 173 37.13 15.46 17.26
N SER A 174 38.05 15.50 18.23
CA SER A 174 38.88 14.33 18.54
C SER A 174 38.08 13.27 19.29
N LEU A 175 38.47 12.00 19.14
CA LEU A 175 37.85 10.86 19.83
C LEU A 175 37.80 11.08 21.35
N GLN A 176 38.88 11.60 21.95
CA GLN A 176 38.96 11.87 23.39
C GLN A 176 37.98 12.96 23.85
N SER A 177 37.80 14.01 23.02
CA SER A 177 36.84 15.07 23.33
C SER A 177 35.40 14.57 23.23
N TYR A 178 35.12 13.69 22.27
CA TYR A 178 33.80 13.08 22.09
C TYR A 178 33.46 12.13 23.25
N THR A 179 34.38 11.22 23.62
CA THR A 179 34.15 10.28 24.73
C THR A 179 33.97 11.00 26.06
N LYS A 180 34.73 12.08 26.29
CA LYS A 180 34.54 12.95 27.46
C LYS A 180 33.16 13.62 27.46
N ALA A 181 32.74 14.20 26.34
CA ALA A 181 31.43 14.84 26.23
C ALA A 181 30.28 13.86 26.46
N ILE A 182 30.35 12.65 25.89
CA ILE A 182 29.37 11.57 26.14
C ILE A 182 29.34 11.15 27.60
N GLY A 183 30.51 11.03 28.26
CA GLY A 183 30.59 10.71 29.68
C GLY A 183 29.97 11.79 30.58
N GLU A 184 30.17 13.07 30.24
CA GLU A 184 29.55 14.20 30.93
C GLU A 184 28.03 14.24 30.73
N ILE A 185 27.56 14.07 29.48
CA ILE A 185 26.13 13.97 29.14
C ILE A 185 25.47 12.85 29.95
N ARG A 186 26.08 11.66 29.98
CA ARG A 186 25.55 10.51 30.71
C ARG A 186 25.43 10.80 32.20
N LYS A 187 26.46 11.39 32.83
CA LYS A 187 26.41 11.78 34.25
C LYS A 187 25.32 12.80 34.55
N THR A 188 25.12 13.78 33.67
CA THR A 188 24.06 14.79 33.86
C THR A 188 22.67 14.19 33.73
N LEU A 189 22.47 13.26 32.79
CA LEU A 189 21.17 12.63 32.57
C LEU A 189 20.84 11.55 33.61
N GLU A 190 21.83 10.78 34.08
CA GLU A 190 21.66 9.81 35.18
C GLU A 190 21.33 10.49 36.52
N GLY A 191 21.67 11.77 36.70
CA GLY A 191 21.31 12.54 37.89
C GLY A 191 19.89 13.12 37.88
N LEU A 192 19.16 12.99 36.77
CA LEU A 192 17.80 13.51 36.58
C LEU A 192 16.71 12.42 36.64
N ILE A 193 17.12 11.14 36.56
CA ILE A 193 16.27 9.94 36.68
C ILE A 193 16.24 9.50 38.14
#